data_AF-A0A3P7LM18-F1
#
_entry.id   AF-A0A3P7LM18-F1
#
_cell.length_a   1.000
_cell.length_b   1.000
_cell.length_c   1.000
_cell.angle_alpha   90.00
_cell.angle_beta   90.00
_cell.angle_gamma   90.00
#
_symmetry.space_group_name_H-M   'P 1'
#
loop_
_entity.id
_entity.type
_entity.pdbx_description
1 polymer ?
#
loop_
_entity_poly.entity_id
_entity_poly.type
_entity_poly.pdbx_seq_one_letter_code
_entity_poly.pdbx_strand_id
1 'polypeptide(L)'
;MFRRGSARRKSAAPSAQELSAQAFSPLSTRIYVIYGDSDEFEMERQMLWMDMLPELQSYAFHSGFDIEWIDPLSERGSLTETMVDRIMAGVEAEDSWLICLLGEKYGTTGPPNEMLKEEFEAIRAAVFEQSADLKLLDQHYVLDRTVKKGQYRLNTPVEDEKLRSKLAKVVQKGAKSVDLKLLDQHYVLDRTVKKGQYRLNTPVEDEKLRSKLAKVVQKGAKSAYDEGTINQINSDRQKRFFWSPIHRIAD
;
A
#
# COMPACT_ATOMS: atom_id res chain seq x y z
N MET A 1 89.17 -12.42 39.61
CA MET A 1 88.77 -13.35 40.70
C MET A 1 87.44 -14.00 40.33
N PHE A 2 87.29 -15.27 40.67
CA PHE A 2 86.26 -16.21 40.21
C PHE A 2 84.90 -16.12 40.95
N ARG A 3 83.82 -16.31 40.17
CA ARG A 3 82.53 -17.06 40.35
C ARG A 3 81.90 -17.28 41.74
N ARG A 4 80.56 -17.01 41.80
CA ARG A 4 79.39 -17.92 42.07
C ARG A 4 78.18 -17.01 42.37
N GLY A 5 76.92 -17.25 42.02
CA GLY A 5 76.19 -18.35 41.42
C GLY A 5 74.71 -17.93 41.20
N SER A 6 74.00 -18.77 40.44
CA SER A 6 72.64 -18.66 39.89
C SER A 6 71.50 -18.30 40.86
N ALA A 7 70.51 -17.52 40.38
CA ALA A 7 69.09 -17.77 40.61
C ALA A 7 68.23 -17.20 39.47
N ARG A 8 67.77 -18.11 38.61
CA ARG A 8 66.84 -17.90 37.50
C ARG A 8 65.47 -17.48 38.05
N ARG A 9 65.11 -16.19 38.01
CA ARG A 9 63.71 -15.75 38.15
C ARG A 9 63.07 -15.58 36.77
N LYS A 10 62.19 -16.52 36.43
CA LYS A 10 61.17 -16.34 35.39
C LYS A 10 60.24 -15.21 35.86
N SER A 11 60.40 -14.01 35.32
CA SER A 11 59.33 -13.01 35.34
C SER A 11 58.37 -13.36 34.22
N ALA A 12 57.19 -13.87 34.61
CA ALA A 12 56.07 -14.12 33.73
C ALA A 12 55.76 -12.82 32.96
N ALA A 13 55.74 -12.91 31.63
CA ALA A 13 55.08 -11.92 30.81
C ALA A 13 53.62 -11.80 31.28
N PRO A 14 53.04 -10.58 31.36
CA PRO A 14 51.62 -10.48 31.56
C PRO A 14 50.95 -11.19 30.38
N SER A 15 50.16 -12.22 30.71
CA SER A 15 49.26 -12.86 29.75
C SER A 15 48.49 -11.75 29.08
N ALA A 16 48.65 -11.63 27.75
CA ALA A 16 47.68 -10.95 26.92
C ALA A 16 46.33 -11.61 27.27
N GLN A 17 45.56 -10.95 28.13
CA GLN A 17 44.13 -11.18 28.16
C GLN A 17 43.70 -10.84 26.75
N GLU A 18 43.48 -11.90 25.96
CA GLU A 18 42.58 -11.89 24.84
C GLU A 18 41.30 -11.24 25.36
N LEU A 19 41.22 -9.91 25.20
CA LEU A 19 39.95 -9.26 24.96
C LEU A 19 39.47 -9.93 23.69
N SER A 20 38.70 -11.00 23.85
CA SER A 20 37.78 -11.41 22.82
C SER A 20 36.98 -10.15 22.53
N ALA A 21 37.30 -9.49 21.43
CA ALA A 21 36.33 -8.66 20.76
C ALA A 21 35.18 -9.64 20.51
N GLN A 22 34.20 -9.63 21.41
CA GLN A 22 32.88 -10.10 21.07
C GLN A 22 32.54 -9.29 19.83
N ALA A 23 32.66 -9.94 18.67
CA ALA A 23 32.08 -9.43 17.46
C ALA A 23 30.60 -9.33 17.78
N PHE A 24 30.17 -8.16 18.24
CA PHE A 24 28.77 -7.80 18.20
C PHE A 24 28.44 -7.88 16.72
N SER A 25 27.78 -8.96 16.32
CA SER A 25 27.11 -8.99 15.03
C SER A 25 26.24 -7.72 15.04
N PRO A 26 26.39 -6.82 14.05
CA PRO A 26 25.53 -5.65 13.99
C PRO A 26 24.09 -6.17 14.04
N LEU A 27 23.27 -5.57 14.90
CA LEU A 27 21.84 -5.85 14.94
C LEU A 27 21.32 -5.50 13.53
N SER A 28 21.07 -6.50 12.70
CA SER A 28 20.62 -6.30 11.32
C SER A 28 19.14 -6.61 11.26
N THR A 29 18.34 -5.63 10.88
CA THR A 29 16.89 -5.76 10.76
C THR A 29 16.49 -5.83 9.30
N ARG A 30 15.66 -6.81 8.95
CA ARG A 30 15.12 -6.95 7.59
C ARG A 30 13.78 -6.22 7.49
N ILE A 31 13.58 -5.44 6.44
CA ILE A 31 12.32 -4.75 6.17
C ILE A 31 11.83 -5.14 4.79
N TYR A 32 10.73 -5.89 4.76
CA TYR A 32 10.05 -6.27 3.53
C TYR A 32 9.06 -5.19 3.13
N VAL A 33 9.16 -4.69 1.90
CA VAL A 33 8.21 -3.74 1.31
C VAL A 33 7.39 -4.48 0.27
N ILE A 34 6.11 -4.72 0.54
CA ILE A 34 5.20 -5.48 -0.31
C ILE A 34 4.10 -4.59 -0.86
N TYR A 35 3.78 -4.79 -2.13
CA TYR A 35 2.67 -4.16 -2.83
C TYR A 35 2.20 -5.10 -3.95
N GLY A 36 0.98 -4.89 -4.46
CA GLY A 36 0.35 -5.81 -5.40
C GLY A 36 0.88 -5.74 -6.83
N ASP A 37 1.27 -4.54 -7.28
CA ASP A 37 1.70 -4.26 -8.66
C ASP A 37 2.69 -3.10 -8.68
N SER A 38 3.78 -3.26 -9.42
CA SER A 38 4.85 -2.26 -9.46
C SER A 38 4.45 -0.95 -10.14
N ASP A 39 3.55 -1.00 -11.11
CA ASP A 39 3.16 0.17 -11.89
C ASP A 39 2.11 0.99 -11.10
N GLU A 40 1.20 0.32 -10.37
CA GLU A 40 0.24 0.98 -9.46
C GLU A 40 0.96 1.83 -8.39
N PHE A 41 2.12 1.38 -7.92
CA PHE A 41 2.88 2.01 -6.85
C PHE A 41 4.20 2.64 -7.31
N GLU A 42 4.40 2.88 -8.61
CA GLU A 42 5.70 3.35 -9.14
C GLU A 42 6.16 4.63 -8.43
N MET A 43 5.25 5.56 -8.16
CA MET A 43 5.57 6.81 -7.48
C MET A 43 5.93 6.57 -6.00
N GLU A 44 5.11 5.78 -5.29
CA GLU A 44 5.30 5.39 -3.88
C GLU A 44 6.66 4.72 -3.68
N ARG A 45 7.03 3.83 -4.59
CA ARG A 45 8.36 3.23 -4.60
C ARG A 45 9.45 4.26 -4.85
N GLN A 46 9.30 5.13 -5.85
CA GLN A 46 10.32 6.13 -6.15
C GLN A 46 10.60 7.03 -4.95
N MET A 47 9.57 7.55 -4.28
CA MET A 47 9.78 8.36 -3.06
C MET A 47 10.41 7.55 -1.93
N LEU A 48 9.96 6.31 -1.73
CA LEU A 48 10.55 5.45 -0.71
C LEU A 48 12.05 5.28 -0.96
N TRP A 49 12.42 4.83 -2.16
CA TRP A 49 13.79 4.52 -2.55
C TRP A 49 14.71 5.74 -2.63
N MET A 50 14.22 6.88 -3.12
CA MET A 50 15.04 8.07 -3.36
C MET A 50 15.11 9.01 -2.17
N ASP A 51 14.03 9.16 -1.41
CA ASP A 51 13.95 10.17 -0.35
C ASP A 51 14.05 9.52 1.04
N MET A 52 13.22 8.51 1.31
CA MET A 52 13.06 7.97 2.67
C MET A 52 14.15 6.97 3.06
N LEU A 53 14.46 6.00 2.20
CA LEU A 53 15.40 4.93 2.54
C LEU A 53 16.81 5.44 2.86
N PRO A 54 17.39 6.39 2.09
CA PRO A 54 18.72 6.92 2.41
C PRO A 54 18.77 7.59 3.78
N GLU A 55 17.73 8.33 4.16
CA GLU A 55 17.63 8.96 5.48
C GLU A 55 17.53 7.93 6.61
N LEU A 56 16.68 6.91 6.44
CA LEU A 56 16.52 5.84 7.42
C LEU A 56 17.79 4.99 7.57
N GLN A 57 18.48 4.68 6.46
CA GLN A 57 19.74 3.94 6.49
C GLN A 57 20.82 4.74 7.22
N SER A 58 20.90 6.05 6.94
CA SER A 58 21.83 6.95 7.63
C SER A 58 21.55 6.96 9.13
N TYR A 59 20.28 7.13 9.53
CA TYR A 59 19.90 7.12 10.94
C TYR A 59 20.26 5.78 11.63
N ALA A 60 19.96 4.65 10.99
CA ALA A 60 20.26 3.32 11.50
C ALA A 60 21.77 3.13 11.70
N PHE A 61 22.56 3.50 10.69
CA PHE A 61 24.02 3.43 10.75
C PHE A 61 24.59 4.23 11.93
N HIS A 62 24.12 5.46 12.16
CA HIS A 62 24.54 6.28 13.30
C HIS A 62 24.07 5.71 14.66
N SER A 63 23.00 4.91 14.65
CA SER A 63 22.43 4.27 15.83
C SER A 63 23.04 2.88 16.11
N GLY A 64 23.97 2.41 15.28
CA GLY A 64 24.70 1.16 15.49
C GLY A 64 23.94 -0.11 15.09
N PHE A 65 22.91 0.01 14.25
CA PHE A 65 22.19 -1.13 13.68
C PHE A 65 22.08 -0.98 12.16
N ASP A 66 21.92 -2.10 11.46
CA ASP A 66 21.83 -2.12 9.99
C ASP A 66 20.41 -2.46 9.55
N ILE A 67 19.99 -1.90 8.41
CA ILE A 67 18.69 -2.19 7.81
C ILE A 67 18.91 -2.82 6.44
N GLU A 68 18.29 -3.97 6.22
CA GLU A 68 18.21 -4.62 4.92
C GLU A 68 16.81 -4.42 4.33
N TRP A 69 16.72 -3.73 3.19
CA TRP A 69 15.46 -3.50 2.49
C TRP A 69 15.22 -4.57 1.44
N ILE A 70 14.07 -5.23 1.51
CA ILE A 70 13.69 -6.31 0.58
C ILE A 70 12.46 -5.87 -0.19
N ASP A 71 12.62 -5.70 -1.50
CA ASP A 71 11.55 -5.41 -2.44
C ASP A 71 11.40 -6.56 -3.44
N PRO A 72 10.38 -7.43 -3.27
CA PRO A 72 10.14 -8.59 -4.12
C PRO A 72 9.82 -8.26 -5.58
N LEU A 73 9.43 -7.02 -5.89
CA LEU A 73 8.97 -6.58 -7.21
C LEU A 73 9.87 -5.49 -7.81
N SER A 74 11.15 -5.44 -7.39
CA SER A 74 12.13 -4.45 -7.86
C SER A 74 12.27 -4.42 -9.39
N GLU A 75 12.14 -5.57 -10.06
CA GLU A 75 12.27 -5.73 -11.52
C GLU A 75 10.99 -5.45 -12.33
N ARG A 76 9.98 -4.82 -11.69
CA ARG A 76 8.60 -4.65 -12.20
C ARG A 76 7.82 -5.98 -12.25
N GLY A 77 6.51 -5.88 -12.05
CA GLY A 77 5.59 -7.02 -12.09
C GLY A 77 4.54 -6.97 -11.00
N SER A 78 3.81 -8.07 -10.86
CA SER A 78 2.73 -8.27 -9.89
C SER A 78 3.11 -9.31 -8.84
N LEU A 79 2.62 -9.11 -7.62
CA LEU A 79 2.83 -10.06 -6.52
C LEU A 79 2.17 -11.41 -6.82
N THR A 80 2.96 -12.48 -6.78
CA THR A 80 2.47 -13.85 -6.99
C THR A 80 2.32 -14.60 -5.67
N GLU A 81 1.49 -15.64 -5.63
CA GLU A 81 1.32 -16.47 -4.43
C GLU A 81 2.65 -17.09 -3.96
N THR A 82 3.49 -17.52 -4.89
CA THR A 82 4.81 -18.09 -4.55
C THR A 82 5.77 -17.05 -3.96
N MET A 83 5.65 -15.78 -4.35
CA MET A 83 6.38 -14.69 -3.69
C MET A 83 5.84 -14.44 -2.29
N VAL A 84 4.52 -14.42 -2.12
CA VAL A 84 3.87 -14.24 -0.80
C VAL A 84 4.36 -15.30 0.18
N ASP A 85 4.36 -16.57 -0.19
CA ASP A 85 4.81 -17.65 0.69
C ASP A 85 6.26 -17.47 1.14
N ARG A 86 7.16 -17.06 0.22
CA ARG A 86 8.57 -16.79 0.53
C ARG A 86 8.73 -15.59 1.45
N ILE A 87 7.94 -14.54 1.25
CA ILE A 87 8.00 -13.35 2.08
C ILE A 87 7.49 -13.67 3.48
N MET A 88 6.36 -14.38 3.60
CA MET A 88 5.82 -14.80 4.89
C MET A 88 6.83 -15.64 5.67
N ALA A 89 7.49 -16.60 5.03
CA ALA A 89 8.57 -17.36 5.66
C ALA A 89 9.75 -16.49 6.13
N GLY A 90 10.04 -15.38 5.42
CA GLY A 90 11.09 -14.44 5.81
C GLY A 90 10.69 -13.47 6.93
N VAL A 91 9.42 -13.05 6.96
CA VAL A 91 8.85 -12.17 7.98
C VAL A 91 8.70 -12.89 9.32
N GLU A 92 8.50 -14.21 9.31
CA GLU A 92 8.46 -15.03 10.53
C GLU A 92 9.82 -15.16 11.24
N ALA A 93 10.92 -14.72 10.62
CA ALA A 93 12.23 -14.68 11.26
C ALA A 93 12.32 -13.58 12.33
N GLU A 94 13.15 -13.80 13.36
CA GLU A 94 13.51 -12.77 14.33
C GLU A 94 14.15 -11.56 13.63
N ASP A 95 13.82 -10.35 14.08
CA ASP A 95 14.30 -9.07 13.56
C ASP A 95 13.86 -8.73 12.11
N SER A 96 12.66 -9.16 11.72
CA SER A 96 12.02 -8.79 10.45
C SER A 96 10.79 -7.88 10.65
N TRP A 97 10.60 -6.93 9.74
CA TRP A 97 9.43 -6.06 9.66
C TRP A 97 8.78 -6.14 8.28
N LEU A 98 7.49 -5.87 8.27
CA LEU A 98 6.66 -5.89 7.08
C LEU A 98 5.98 -4.54 6.86
N ILE A 99 6.25 -3.93 5.71
CA ILE A 99 5.54 -2.75 5.21
C ILE A 99 4.68 -3.19 4.03
N CYS A 100 3.36 -3.11 4.18
CA CYS A 100 2.41 -3.39 3.09
C CYS A 100 1.83 -2.09 2.55
N LEU A 101 2.07 -1.80 1.27
CA LEU A 101 1.38 -0.73 0.56
C LEU A 101 0.07 -1.29 0.02
N LEU A 102 -1.04 -0.67 0.42
CA LEU A 102 -2.38 -1.10 0.05
C LEU A 102 -2.94 -0.17 -1.02
N GLY A 103 -3.35 -0.79 -2.13
CA GLY A 103 -3.71 -0.10 -3.36
C GLY A 103 -5.19 0.23 -3.43
N GLU A 104 -5.65 0.66 -4.60
CA GLU A 104 -7.07 0.83 -4.82
C GLU A 104 -7.74 -0.55 -4.94
N LYS A 105 -8.78 -0.81 -4.13
CA LYS A 105 -9.55 -2.08 -4.16
C LYS A 105 -10.08 -2.43 -5.57
N TYR A 106 -10.32 -1.42 -6.40
CA TYR A 106 -10.77 -1.54 -7.79
C TYR A 106 -9.73 -1.00 -8.78
N GLY A 107 -8.46 -1.05 -8.40
CA GLY A 107 -7.31 -0.60 -9.16
C GLY A 107 -6.99 -1.49 -10.36
N THR A 108 -5.74 -1.47 -10.78
CA THR A 108 -5.24 -2.18 -11.97
C THR A 108 -4.85 -3.63 -11.72
N THR A 109 -4.65 -3.98 -10.44
CA THR A 109 -4.20 -5.28 -9.91
C THR A 109 -5.15 -6.46 -10.09
N GLY A 110 -6.36 -6.21 -10.61
CA GLY A 110 -7.37 -7.23 -10.90
C GLY A 110 -8.67 -7.04 -10.13
N PRO A 111 -9.63 -7.95 -10.31
CA PRO A 111 -10.90 -7.87 -9.61
C PRO A 111 -10.69 -8.25 -8.12
N PRO A 112 -11.40 -7.61 -7.17
CA PRO A 112 -11.24 -7.93 -5.75
C PRO A 112 -11.74 -9.34 -5.46
N ASN A 113 -11.01 -10.06 -4.60
CA ASN A 113 -11.39 -11.42 -4.20
C ASN A 113 -12.70 -11.45 -3.41
N GLU A 114 -12.98 -10.39 -2.65
CA GLU A 114 -14.17 -10.29 -1.81
C GLU A 114 -14.81 -8.90 -1.89
N MET A 115 -16.14 -8.88 -1.88
CA MET A 115 -16.95 -7.67 -1.80
C MET A 115 -18.10 -7.85 -0.83
N LEU A 116 -18.51 -6.77 -0.17
CA LEU A 116 -19.73 -6.80 0.63
C LEU A 116 -20.94 -6.98 -0.29
N LYS A 117 -22.02 -7.59 0.21
CA LYS A 117 -23.25 -7.77 -0.56
C LYS A 117 -23.78 -6.44 -1.11
N GLU A 118 -23.89 -5.40 -0.28
CA GLU A 118 -24.45 -4.12 -0.73
C GLU A 118 -23.55 -3.45 -1.79
N GLU A 119 -22.24 -3.61 -1.65
CA GLU A 119 -21.24 -3.08 -2.58
C GLU A 119 -21.30 -3.80 -3.93
N PHE A 120 -21.40 -5.14 -3.93
CA PHE A 120 -21.57 -5.93 -5.14
C PHE A 120 -22.89 -5.58 -5.85
N GLU A 121 -24.00 -5.48 -5.11
CA GLU A 121 -25.31 -5.12 -5.69
C GLU A 121 -25.30 -3.72 -6.31
N ALA A 122 -24.63 -2.75 -5.68
CA ALA A 122 -24.47 -1.40 -6.23
C ALA A 122 -23.65 -1.42 -7.54
N ILE A 123 -22.52 -2.13 -7.55
CA ILE A 123 -21.69 -2.29 -8.75
C ILE A 123 -22.47 -2.99 -9.86
N ARG A 124 -23.17 -4.08 -9.54
CA ARG A 124 -24.00 -4.84 -10.47
C ARG A 124 -25.09 -3.98 -11.09
N ALA A 125 -25.81 -3.18 -10.29
CA ALA A 125 -26.83 -2.26 -10.79
C ALA A 125 -26.22 -1.19 -11.72
N ALA A 126 -25.06 -0.63 -11.34
CA ALA A 126 -24.37 0.36 -12.16
C ALA A 126 -23.86 -0.22 -13.49
N VAL A 127 -23.35 -1.46 -13.49
CA VAL A 127 -22.92 -2.18 -14.71
C VAL A 127 -24.12 -2.46 -15.62
N PHE A 128 -25.26 -2.84 -15.06
CA PHE A 128 -26.49 -3.07 -15.81
C PHE A 128 -26.96 -1.81 -16.54
N GLU A 129 -27.00 -0.66 -15.85
CA GLU A 129 -27.40 0.61 -16.47
C GLU A 129 -26.48 1.04 -17.62
N GLN A 130 -25.19 0.69 -17.54
CA GLN A 130 -24.21 1.00 -18.57
C GLN A 130 -24.21 0.00 -19.74
N SER A 131 -25.16 -0.95 -19.79
CA SER A 131 -25.21 -2.02 -20.79
C SER A 131 -23.90 -2.82 -20.90
N ALA A 132 -23.16 -2.91 -19.80
CA ALA A 132 -21.95 -3.72 -19.72
C ALA A 132 -22.29 -5.19 -19.42
N ASP A 133 -21.31 -6.07 -19.58
CA ASP A 133 -21.51 -7.53 -19.50
C ASP A 133 -21.78 -8.00 -18.06
N LEU A 134 -23.04 -7.89 -17.63
CA LEU A 134 -23.52 -8.31 -16.32
C LEU A 134 -23.27 -9.81 -16.07
N LYS A 135 -23.29 -10.62 -17.14
CA LYS A 135 -23.10 -12.07 -17.03
C LYS A 135 -21.73 -12.39 -16.47
N LEU A 136 -20.73 -11.57 -16.77
CA LEU A 136 -19.37 -11.74 -16.27
C LEU A 136 -19.30 -11.59 -14.74
N LEU A 137 -20.05 -10.66 -14.15
CA LEU A 137 -20.12 -10.52 -12.69
C LEU A 137 -20.83 -11.70 -12.05
N ASP A 138 -22.02 -12.03 -12.57
CA ASP A 138 -22.90 -13.06 -11.98
C ASP A 138 -22.30 -14.48 -12.08
N GLN A 139 -21.45 -14.74 -13.08
CA GLN A 139 -20.76 -16.02 -13.26
C GLN A 139 -19.57 -16.20 -12.34
N HIS A 140 -18.84 -15.11 -12.03
CA HIS A 140 -17.56 -15.19 -11.34
C HIS A 140 -17.63 -14.80 -9.86
N TYR A 141 -18.69 -14.14 -9.41
CA TYR A 141 -18.89 -13.82 -8.00
C TYR A 141 -20.02 -14.65 -7.39
N VAL A 142 -19.70 -15.37 -6.32
CA VAL A 142 -20.66 -16.22 -5.61
C VAL A 142 -20.91 -15.66 -4.23
N LEU A 143 -22.19 -15.58 -3.83
CA LEU A 143 -22.58 -15.14 -2.51
C LEU A 143 -22.22 -16.20 -1.46
N ASP A 144 -21.26 -15.86 -0.61
CA ASP A 144 -20.97 -16.57 0.62
C ASP A 144 -22.01 -16.23 1.70
N ARG A 145 -22.82 -17.24 2.04
CA ARG A 145 -23.89 -17.15 3.05
C ARG A 145 -23.41 -17.52 4.45
N THR A 146 -22.16 -17.96 4.61
CA THR A 146 -21.59 -18.26 5.93
C THR A 146 -21.29 -16.98 6.73
N VAL A 147 -21.10 -15.86 6.03
CA VAL A 147 -20.83 -14.55 6.63
C VAL A 147 -22.15 -13.82 6.93
N LYS A 148 -22.33 -13.37 8.19
CA LYS A 148 -23.57 -12.70 8.67
C LYS A 148 -24.04 -11.51 7.83
N LYS A 149 -23.11 -10.75 7.23
CA LYS A 149 -23.44 -9.58 6.39
C LYS A 149 -23.63 -9.92 4.91
N GLY A 150 -23.40 -11.16 4.50
CA GLY A 150 -23.34 -11.57 3.10
C GLY A 150 -22.13 -10.96 2.39
N GLN A 151 -21.32 -11.80 1.77
CA GLN A 151 -20.17 -11.35 0.99
C GLN A 151 -20.12 -12.10 -0.33
N TYR A 152 -19.80 -11.41 -1.40
CA TYR A 152 -19.50 -12.05 -2.67
C TYR A 152 -18.03 -12.38 -2.72
N ARG A 153 -17.72 -13.63 -3.05
CA ARG A 153 -16.36 -14.13 -3.25
C ARG A 153 -16.13 -14.44 -4.71
N LEU A 154 -14.96 -14.09 -5.21
CA LEU A 154 -14.53 -14.49 -6.54
C LEU A 154 -14.35 -16.01 -6.56
N ASN A 155 -15.10 -16.69 -7.42
CA ASN A 155 -15.17 -18.14 -7.48
C ASN A 155 -13.99 -18.71 -8.26
N THR A 156 -12.95 -19.12 -7.53
CA THR A 156 -11.67 -19.74 -7.97
C THR A 156 -10.82 -18.89 -8.91
N PRO A 157 -9.49 -19.11 -8.97
CA PRO A 157 -8.58 -18.22 -9.66
C PRO A 157 -8.99 -18.19 -11.14
N VAL A 158 -9.24 -17.00 -11.64
CA VAL A 158 -9.43 -16.80 -13.07
C VAL A 158 -8.07 -17.06 -13.72
N GLU A 159 -7.81 -18.31 -14.12
CA GLU A 159 -6.54 -18.73 -14.72
C GLU A 159 -6.28 -18.00 -16.05
N ASP A 160 -7.36 -17.55 -16.72
CA ASP A 160 -7.27 -16.73 -17.92
C ASP A 160 -7.07 -15.24 -17.56
N GLU A 161 -5.84 -14.77 -17.67
CA GLU A 161 -5.46 -13.37 -17.47
C GLU A 161 -6.32 -12.39 -18.29
N LYS A 162 -6.75 -12.77 -19.51
CA LYS A 162 -7.63 -11.92 -20.33
C LYS A 162 -9.02 -11.79 -19.71
N LEU A 163 -9.55 -12.88 -19.17
CA LEU A 163 -10.83 -12.90 -18.48
C LEU A 163 -10.75 -12.11 -17.18
N ARG A 164 -9.67 -12.26 -16.42
CA ARG A 164 -9.38 -11.51 -15.19
C ARG A 164 -9.33 -10.01 -15.47
N SER A 165 -8.61 -9.60 -16.51
CA SER A 165 -8.54 -8.20 -16.94
C SER A 165 -9.90 -7.65 -17.39
N LYS A 166 -10.71 -8.44 -18.12
CA LYS A 166 -12.07 -8.04 -18.50
C LYS A 166 -12.97 -7.86 -17.28
N LEU A 167 -12.93 -8.80 -16.34
CA LEU A 167 -13.72 -8.74 -15.10
C LEU A 167 -13.30 -7.53 -14.25
N ALA A 168 -12.01 -7.29 -14.09
CA ALA A 168 -11.47 -6.10 -13.41
C ALA A 168 -12.02 -4.81 -14.03
N LYS A 169 -12.01 -4.70 -15.37
CA LYS A 169 -12.53 -3.53 -16.08
C LYS A 169 -14.03 -3.32 -15.86
N VAL A 170 -14.82 -4.41 -15.84
CA VAL A 170 -16.27 -4.33 -15.58
C VAL A 170 -16.53 -3.85 -14.15
N VAL A 171 -15.85 -4.45 -13.17
CA VAL A 171 -15.96 -4.05 -11.76
C VAL A 171 -15.52 -2.59 -11.57
N GLN A 172 -14.38 -2.20 -12.13
CA GLN A 172 -13.84 -0.85 -12.04
C GLN A 172 -14.80 0.20 -12.64
N LYS A 173 -15.39 -0.09 -13.81
CA LYS A 173 -16.40 0.79 -14.43
C LYS A 173 -17.64 0.92 -13.54
N GLY A 174 -18.14 -0.19 -13.01
CA GLY A 174 -19.27 -0.19 -12.09
C GLY A 174 -18.98 0.63 -10.83
N ALA A 175 -17.82 0.43 -10.20
CA ALA A 175 -17.39 1.17 -9.02
C ALA A 175 -17.27 2.68 -9.29
N LYS A 176 -16.63 3.08 -10.40
CA LYS A 176 -16.54 4.49 -10.82
C LYS A 176 -17.92 5.12 -11.02
N SER A 177 -18.86 4.38 -11.59
CA SER A 177 -20.25 4.84 -11.77
C SER A 177 -20.97 5.07 -10.44
N VAL A 178 -20.77 4.16 -9.47
CA VAL A 178 -21.31 4.32 -8.11
C VAL A 178 -20.73 5.57 -7.45
N ASP A 179 -19.43 5.80 -7.56
CA ASP A 179 -18.74 6.99 -7.04
C ASP A 179 -19.31 8.29 -7.65
N LEU A 180 -19.50 8.32 -8.98
CA LEU A 180 -20.08 9.48 -9.67
C LEU A 180 -21.52 9.78 -9.24
N LYS A 181 -22.37 8.74 -9.15
CA LYS A 181 -23.73 8.91 -8.65
C LYS A 181 -23.77 9.44 -7.23
N LEU A 182 -22.83 9.02 -6.38
CA LEU A 182 -22.72 9.52 -5.02
C LEU A 182 -22.41 11.03 -5.01
N LEU A 183 -21.54 11.50 -5.91
CA LEU A 183 -21.29 12.93 -6.08
C LEU A 183 -22.53 13.66 -6.61
N ASP A 184 -23.19 13.17 -7.65
CA ASP A 184 -24.37 13.82 -8.25
C ASP A 184 -25.54 13.95 -7.26
N GLN A 185 -25.70 12.99 -6.35
CA GLN A 185 -26.73 13.03 -5.31
C GLN A 185 -26.45 14.06 -4.22
N HIS A 186 -25.17 14.30 -3.90
CA HIS A 186 -24.78 15.09 -2.73
C HIS A 186 -24.12 16.43 -3.04
N TYR A 187 -23.65 16.65 -4.26
CA TYR A 187 -23.09 17.92 -4.72
C TYR A 187 -23.98 18.56 -5.76
N VAL A 188 -24.21 19.86 -5.62
CA VAL A 188 -25.03 20.65 -6.53
C VAL A 188 -24.23 21.85 -7.01
N LEU A 189 -24.38 22.19 -8.29
CA LEU A 189 -23.77 23.38 -8.86
C LEU A 189 -24.35 24.63 -8.17
N ASP A 190 -23.48 25.35 -7.48
CA ASP A 190 -23.75 26.67 -6.96
C ASP A 190 -23.72 27.70 -8.09
N ARG A 191 -24.93 28.00 -8.58
CA ARG A 191 -25.16 29.01 -9.63
C ARG A 191 -24.99 30.44 -9.13
N THR A 192 -24.81 30.66 -7.83
CA THR A 192 -24.54 32.00 -7.27
C THR A 192 -23.11 32.46 -7.52
N VAL A 193 -22.18 31.52 -7.78
CA VAL A 193 -20.77 31.81 -8.03
C VAL A 193 -20.51 31.86 -9.54
N LYS A 194 -19.97 32.99 -10.02
CA LYS A 194 -19.69 33.22 -11.46
C LYS A 194 -18.80 32.17 -12.15
N LYS A 195 -18.01 31.43 -11.39
CA LYS A 195 -17.09 30.40 -11.89
C LYS A 195 -17.63 28.96 -11.83
N GLY A 196 -18.90 28.75 -11.46
CA GLY A 196 -19.51 27.42 -11.37
C GLY A 196 -18.80 26.56 -10.32
N GLN A 197 -19.13 26.75 -9.05
CA GLN A 197 -18.60 25.93 -7.96
C GLN A 197 -19.62 24.86 -7.58
N TYR A 198 -19.18 23.66 -7.25
CA TYR A 198 -20.05 22.65 -6.65
C TYR A 198 -20.04 22.80 -5.13
N ARG A 199 -21.21 22.75 -4.50
CA ARG A 199 -21.37 22.76 -3.05
C ARG A 199 -22.12 21.53 -2.58
N LEU A 200 -21.81 21.09 -1.37
CA LEU A 200 -22.55 20.01 -0.72
C LEU A 200 -24.01 20.46 -0.50
N ASN A 201 -24.96 19.65 -0.94
CA ASN A 201 -26.39 19.98 -0.97
C ASN A 201 -26.98 20.13 0.46
N THR A 202 -26.46 19.36 1.42
CA THR A 202 -26.89 19.35 2.81
C THR A 202 -25.70 19.21 3.76
N PRO A 203 -25.79 19.70 5.00
CA PRO A 203 -24.86 19.27 6.05
C PRO A 203 -25.01 17.76 6.18
N VAL A 204 -24.00 17.00 5.75
CA VAL A 204 -24.03 15.55 5.89
C VAL A 204 -23.91 15.25 7.38
N GLU A 205 -24.93 14.74 8.04
CA GLU A 205 -24.87 14.41 9.47
C GLU A 205 -24.24 13.03 9.71
N ASP A 206 -24.26 12.15 8.71
CA ASP A 206 -23.66 10.82 8.77
C ASP A 206 -22.15 10.87 8.47
N GLU A 207 -21.35 10.63 9.51
CA GLU A 207 -19.88 10.55 9.43
C GLU A 207 -19.40 9.51 8.40
N LYS A 208 -20.09 8.38 8.25
CA LYS A 208 -19.73 7.36 7.25
C LYS A 208 -19.92 7.88 5.84
N LEU A 209 -21.00 8.62 5.60
CA LEU A 209 -21.26 9.24 4.30
C LEU A 209 -20.26 10.36 4.02
N ARG A 210 -19.90 11.18 5.01
CA ARG A 210 -18.82 12.18 4.87
C ARG A 210 -17.50 11.54 4.48
N SER A 211 -17.11 10.47 5.18
CA SER A 211 -15.88 9.73 4.89
C SER A 211 -15.89 9.15 3.48
N LYS A 212 -17.01 8.59 3.02
CA LYS A 212 -17.17 8.11 1.63
C LYS A 212 -17.03 9.23 0.62
N LEU A 213 -17.73 10.35 0.80
CA LEU A 213 -17.65 11.50 -0.11
C LEU A 213 -16.22 12.09 -0.17
N ALA A 214 -15.55 12.22 0.98
CA ALA A 214 -14.17 12.70 1.03
C ALA A 214 -13.22 11.78 0.22
N LYS A 215 -13.37 10.46 0.38
CA LYS A 215 -12.59 9.48 -0.41
C LYS A 215 -12.84 9.62 -1.90
N VAL A 216 -14.10 9.76 -2.33
CA VAL A 216 -14.44 9.93 -3.76
C VAL A 216 -13.85 11.22 -4.31
N VAL A 217 -13.94 12.34 -3.58
CA VAL A 217 -13.35 13.62 -4.00
C VAL A 217 -11.83 13.53 -4.09
N GLN A 218 -11.16 12.95 -3.10
CA GLN A 218 -9.70 12.77 -3.10
C GLN A 218 -9.24 11.89 -4.27
N LYS A 219 -9.97 10.81 -4.54
CA LYS A 219 -9.72 9.92 -5.69
C LYS A 219 -9.87 10.65 -7.01
N GLY A 220 -10.95 11.42 -7.18
CA GLY A 220 -11.16 12.25 -8.37
C GLY A 220 -10.05 13.29 -8.56
N ALA A 221 -9.61 13.94 -7.48
CA ALA A 221 -8.51 14.89 -7.51
C ALA A 221 -7.16 14.23 -7.87
N LYS A 222 -6.89 13.01 -7.38
CA LYS A 222 -5.68 12.24 -7.73
C LYS A 222 -5.69 11.90 -9.23
N SER A 223 -6.80 11.35 -9.74
CA SER A 223 -6.94 11.05 -11.18
C SER A 223 -6.73 12.29 -12.05
N ALA A 224 -7.32 13.42 -11.65
CA ALA A 224 -7.16 14.67 -12.40
C ALA A 224 -5.72 15.21 -12.36
N TYR A 225 -5.00 14.98 -11.26
CA TYR A 225 -3.57 15.30 -11.15
C TYR A 225 -2.72 14.41 -12.07
N ASP A 226 -2.95 13.09 -12.04
CA ASP A 226 -2.22 12.10 -12.83
C ASP A 226 -2.46 12.31 -14.34
N GLU A 227 -3.67 12.72 -14.73
CA GLU A 227 -4.04 13.07 -16.11
C GLU A 227 -3.58 14.47 -16.55
N GLY A 228 -3.01 15.27 -15.64
CA GLY A 228 -2.54 16.63 -15.91
C GLY A 228 -3.65 17.65 -16.18
N THR A 229 -4.88 17.37 -15.73
CA THR A 229 -6.05 18.24 -15.96
C THR A 229 -6.21 19.33 -14.90
N ILE A 230 -5.53 19.22 -13.74
CA ILE A 230 -5.49 20.26 -12.71
C ILE A 230 -4.12 20.95 -12.61
N ASN A 231 -4.14 22.18 -12.08
CA ASN A 231 -3.03 23.12 -12.10
C ASN A 231 -1.77 22.57 -11.38
N GLN A 232 -0.71 22.24 -12.12
CA GLN A 232 0.52 21.61 -11.61
C GLN A 232 1.55 22.60 -11.01
N ILE A 233 1.12 23.80 -10.63
CA ILE A 233 2.02 24.92 -10.26
C ILE A 233 2.95 24.58 -9.08
N ASN A 234 2.61 23.58 -8.26
CA ASN A 234 3.51 23.01 -7.26
C ASN A 234 3.24 21.51 -7.06
N SER A 235 3.87 20.70 -7.93
CA SER A 235 3.76 19.22 -7.92
C SER A 235 4.07 18.62 -6.56
N ASP A 236 5.10 19.12 -5.87
CA ASP A 236 5.59 18.50 -4.62
C ASP A 236 4.62 18.73 -3.47
N ARG A 237 4.00 19.92 -3.43
CA ARG A 237 2.96 20.24 -2.45
C ARG A 237 1.67 19.47 -2.71
N GLN A 238 1.30 19.25 -3.97
CA GLN A 238 0.11 18.48 -4.35
C GLN A 238 0.29 16.99 -4.07
N LYS A 239 1.45 16.42 -4.37
CA LYS A 239 1.80 15.04 -4.03
C LYS A 239 1.61 14.78 -2.54
N ARG A 240 2.11 15.64 -1.65
CA ARG A 240 1.92 15.47 -0.19
C ARG A 240 0.44 15.36 0.26
N PHE A 241 -0.50 16.01 -0.44
CA PHE A 241 -1.93 15.91 -0.10
C PHE A 241 -2.55 14.55 -0.48
N PHE A 242 -2.07 13.90 -1.53
CA PHE A 242 -2.56 12.56 -1.90
C PHE A 242 -1.99 11.45 -1.02
N TRP A 243 -0.92 11.73 -0.28
CA TRP A 243 -0.11 10.76 0.46
C TRP A 243 -0.28 10.85 1.97
N SER A 244 -0.96 11.90 2.44
CA SER A 244 -1.38 11.99 3.84
C SER A 244 -2.54 11.03 4.08
N PRO A 245 -2.51 10.22 5.17
CA PRO A 245 -3.71 9.57 5.67
C PRO A 245 -4.84 10.59 5.79
N ILE A 246 -6.07 10.18 5.48
CA ILE A 246 -7.28 10.97 5.75
C ILE A 246 -7.51 10.98 7.27
N HIS A 247 -6.68 11.70 8.04
CA HIS A 247 -6.89 12.14 9.42
C HIS A 247 -5.80 13.20 9.69
N ARG A 248 -6.10 14.48 9.91
CA ARG A 248 -6.90 15.03 11.01
C ARG A 248 -7.79 16.19 10.56
N ILE A 249 -9.10 16.02 10.69
CA ILE A 249 -10.01 17.11 11.08
C ILE A 249 -10.70 16.63 12.36
N ALA A 250 -10.01 16.87 13.48
CA ALA A 250 -10.40 16.81 14.89
C ALA A 250 -9.05 16.89 15.65
N ASP A 251 -8.70 17.90 16.44
CA ASP A 251 -9.48 18.95 17.12
C ASP A 251 -8.92 20.36 16.85
#